data_AF-A0A0U2UME0-F1
#
_entry.id   AF-A0A0U2UME0-F1
#
_cell.length_a   1.000
_cell.length_b   1.000
_cell.length_c   1.000
_cell.angle_alpha   90.00
_cell.angle_beta   90.00
_cell.angle_gamma   90.00
#
_symmetry.space_group_name_H-M   'P 1'
#
loop_
_entity.id
_entity.type
_entity.pdbx_description
1 polymer ?
#
loop_
_entity_poly.entity_id
_entity_poly.type
_entity_poly.pdbx_seq_one_letter_code
_entity_poly.pdbx_strand_id
1 'polypeptide(L)'
;MSTTVTMDFTGELLHVKVAPRQPYSPPALKIASRYGDVELLLEEEQLAEIGYAIQQYLEAIRYHETPDQQLILNHEYEEEAANEAH
;
A
#
# COMPACT_ATOMS: atom_id res chain seq x y z
N MET A 1 -0.12 -27.30 -10.74
CA MET A 1 0.10 -26.38 -11.88
C MET A 1 -0.19 -24.97 -11.38
N SER A 2 0.65 -24.00 -11.67
CA SER A 2 0.40 -22.58 -11.34
C SER A 2 0.01 -21.86 -12.62
N THR A 3 -1.10 -21.12 -12.60
CA THR A 3 -1.52 -20.26 -13.71
C THR A 3 -1.34 -18.82 -13.28
N THR A 4 -0.42 -18.10 -13.93
CA THR A 4 -0.26 -16.65 -13.74
C THR A 4 -1.11 -15.92 -14.77
N VAL A 5 -1.99 -15.04 -14.30
CA VAL A 5 -2.77 -14.15 -15.15
C VAL A 5 -2.25 -12.74 -14.92
N THR A 6 -1.70 -12.11 -15.96
CA THR A 6 -1.23 -10.72 -15.91
C THR A 6 -2.18 -9.87 -16.73
N MET A 7 -2.69 -8.81 -16.11
CA MET A 7 -3.51 -7.81 -16.77
C MET A 7 -2.91 -6.44 -16.46
N ASP A 8 -2.70 -5.62 -17.50
CA ASP A 8 -2.21 -4.25 -17.35
C ASP A 8 -3.40 -3.29 -17.38
N PHE A 9 -3.51 -2.49 -16.32
CA PHE A 9 -4.55 -1.48 -16.12
C PHE A 9 -3.96 -0.07 -16.00
N THR A 10 -2.71 0.13 -16.42
CA THR A 10 -2.03 1.43 -16.33
C THR A 10 -2.78 2.49 -17.13
N GLY A 11 -3.08 3.62 -16.50
CA GLY A 11 -3.82 4.73 -17.12
C GLY A 11 -5.33 4.55 -17.18
N GLU A 12 -5.86 3.48 -16.56
CA GLU A 12 -7.29 3.19 -16.51
C GLU A 12 -7.90 3.53 -15.14
N LEU A 13 -9.19 3.86 -15.15
CA LEU A 13 -9.97 3.94 -13.93
C LEU A 13 -10.35 2.52 -13.49
N LEU A 14 -9.91 2.14 -12.30
CA LEU A 14 -10.27 0.88 -11.66
C LEU A 14 -11.33 1.09 -10.59
N HIS A 15 -12.35 0.23 -10.62
CA HIS A 15 -13.32 0.12 -9.53
C HIS A 15 -13.04 -1.15 -8.76
N VAL A 16 -12.43 -0.99 -7.58
CA VAL A 16 -12.11 -2.10 -6.68
C VAL A 16 -13.08 -2.12 -5.51
N LYS A 17 -13.68 -3.28 -5.23
CA LYS A 17 -14.54 -3.48 -4.06
C LYS A 17 -14.37 -4.86 -3.46
N VAL A 18 -14.51 -4.93 -2.14
CA VAL A 18 -14.64 -6.20 -1.42
C VAL A 18 -16.13 -6.47 -1.23
N ALA A 19 -16.60 -7.59 -1.77
CA ALA A 19 -17.91 -8.13 -1.43
C ALA A 19 -17.77 -8.99 -0.17
N PRO A 20 -18.50 -8.68 0.91
CA PRO A 20 -18.44 -9.48 2.13
C PRO A 20 -19.00 -10.88 1.89
N ARG A 21 -18.65 -11.81 2.77
CA ARG A 21 -19.17 -13.17 2.78
C ARG A 21 -20.71 -13.16 2.80
N GLN A 22 -21.30 -14.04 2.00
CA GLN A 22 -22.73 -14.30 1.98
C GLN A 22 -23.00 -15.76 2.39
N PRO A 23 -24.24 -16.14 2.75
CA PRO A 23 -24.55 -17.49 3.26
C PRO A 23 -24.08 -18.65 2.36
N TYR A 24 -23.99 -18.42 1.05
CA TYR A 24 -23.58 -19.44 0.06
C TYR A 24 -22.43 -18.97 -0.83
N SER A 25 -21.75 -17.87 -0.49
CA SER A 25 -20.62 -17.35 -1.26
C SER A 25 -19.49 -16.90 -0.33
N PRO A 26 -18.24 -17.29 -0.61
CA PRO A 26 -17.10 -16.71 0.07
C PRO A 26 -17.00 -15.20 -0.23
N PRO A 27 -16.22 -14.45 0.56
CA PRO A 27 -15.91 -13.07 0.22
C PRO A 27 -15.21 -13.01 -1.14
N ALA A 28 -15.38 -11.89 -1.84
CA ALA A 28 -14.84 -11.72 -3.17
C ALA A 28 -14.16 -10.36 -3.34
N LEU A 29 -12.96 -10.35 -3.91
CA LEU A 29 -12.34 -9.12 -4.42
C LEU A 29 -12.79 -8.91 -5.87
N LYS A 30 -13.44 -7.78 -6.14
CA LYS A 30 -13.94 -7.41 -7.46
C LYS A 30 -13.14 -6.25 -7.99
N ILE A 31 -12.56 -6.43 -9.16
CA ILE A 31 -11.82 -5.42 -9.91
C ILE A 31 -12.55 -5.24 -11.24
N ALA A 32 -13.19 -4.09 -11.42
CA ALA A 32 -13.88 -3.73 -12.64
C ALA A 32 -13.12 -2.65 -13.40
N SER A 33 -13.05 -2.80 -14.72
CA SER A 33 -12.39 -1.88 -15.65
C SER A 33 -13.21 -1.75 -16.95
N ARG A 34 -12.81 -0.84 -17.85
CA ARG A 34 -13.47 -0.75 -19.17
C ARG A 34 -13.33 -2.00 -20.03
N TYR A 35 -12.34 -2.84 -19.76
CA TYR A 35 -12.01 -4.02 -20.56
C TYR A 35 -12.58 -5.31 -20.02
N GLY A 36 -13.16 -5.25 -18.82
CA GLY A 36 -13.76 -6.41 -18.17
C GLY A 36 -13.56 -6.37 -16.66
N ASP A 37 -14.18 -7.38 -16.06
CA ASP A 37 -14.25 -7.56 -14.63
C ASP A 37 -13.52 -8.85 -14.22
N VAL A 38 -12.73 -8.74 -13.16
CA VAL A 38 -12.09 -9.88 -12.49
C VAL A 38 -12.69 -10.02 -11.11
N GLU A 39 -13.14 -11.23 -10.79
CA GLU A 39 -13.63 -11.60 -9.47
C GLU A 39 -12.75 -12.71 -8.90
N LEU A 40 -12.16 -12.45 -7.74
CA LEU A 40 -11.37 -13.43 -6.99
C LEU A 40 -12.20 -13.89 -5.79
N LEU A 41 -12.64 -15.14 -5.80
CA LEU A 41 -13.27 -15.81 -4.66
C LEU A 41 -12.17 -16.31 -3.73
N LEU A 42 -12.18 -15.84 -2.49
CA LEU A 42 -11.08 -16.03 -1.54
C LEU A 42 -11.60 -16.39 -0.16
N GLU A 43 -10.76 -17.00 0.67
CA GLU A 43 -11.00 -17.12 2.11
C GLU A 43 -10.73 -15.78 2.82
N GLU A 44 -11.23 -15.62 4.04
CA GLU A 44 -11.08 -14.38 4.81
C GLU A 44 -9.61 -14.08 5.11
N GLU A 45 -8.83 -15.14 5.40
CA GLU A 45 -7.40 -15.09 5.66
C GLU A 45 -6.62 -14.63 4.42
N GLN A 46 -6.98 -15.14 3.23
CA GLN A 46 -6.34 -14.76 1.97
C GLN A 46 -6.62 -13.29 1.63
N LEU A 47 -7.84 -12.83 1.87
CA LEU A 47 -8.21 -11.43 1.66
C LEU A 47 -7.49 -10.50 2.65
N ALA A 48 -7.31 -10.92 3.90
CA ALA A 48 -6.54 -10.20 4.90
C ALA A 48 -5.06 -10.09 4.51
N GLU A 49 -4.46 -11.16 3.96
CA GLU A 49 -3.08 -11.17 3.47
C GLU A 49 -2.88 -10.17 2.31
N ILE A 50 -3.83 -10.11 1.36
CA ILE A 50 -3.84 -9.10 0.28
C ILE A 50 -3.90 -7.69 0.88
N GLY A 51 -4.79 -7.46 1.84
CA GLY A 51 -4.92 -6.16 2.51
C GLY A 51 -3.62 -5.74 3.20
N TYR A 52 -2.98 -6.66 3.91
CA TYR A 52 -1.69 -6.43 4.57
C TYR A 52 -0.59 -6.09 3.58
N ALA A 53 -0.48 -6.83 2.47
CA ALA A 53 0.52 -6.56 1.43
C ALA A 53 0.34 -5.17 0.79
N ILE A 54 -0.91 -4.77 0.52
CA ILE A 54 -1.23 -3.42 0.02
C ILE A 54 -0.83 -2.37 1.06
N GLN A 55 -1.22 -2.55 2.32
CA GLN A 55 -0.87 -1.62 3.39
C GLN A 55 0.65 -1.46 3.54
N GLN A 56 1.39 -2.57 3.55
CA GLN A 56 2.84 -2.56 3.65
C GLN A 56 3.48 -1.79 2.48
N TYR A 57 2.98 -1.97 1.26
CA TYR A 57 3.43 -1.18 0.11
C TYR A 57 3.13 0.31 0.29
N LEU A 58 1.91 0.65 0.73
CA LEU A 58 1.52 2.04 1.01
C LEU A 58 2.38 2.69 2.09
N GLU A 59 2.75 1.95 3.14
CA GLU A 59 3.66 2.40 4.19
C GLU A 59 5.07 2.65 3.64
N ALA A 60 5.58 1.76 2.79
CA ALA A 60 6.89 1.90 2.17
C ALA A 60 6.99 3.13 1.24
N ILE A 61 5.93 3.43 0.48
CA ILE A 61 5.92 4.61 -0.41
C ILE A 61 5.54 5.90 0.33
N ARG A 62 4.92 5.81 1.51
CA ARG A 62 4.59 6.99 2.33
C ARG A 62 5.82 7.65 2.95
N TYR A 63 6.93 6.95 3.08
CA TYR A 63 8.15 7.48 3.68
C TYR A 63 9.38 7.19 2.83
N HIS A 64 9.65 8.08 1.88
CA HIS A 64 10.99 8.49 1.47
C HIS A 64 10.92 9.96 1.05
N GLU A 65 10.91 10.90 2.01
CA GLU A 65 11.37 12.30 1.82
C GLU A 65 11.18 13.13 3.10
N THR A 66 12.10 12.98 4.06
CA THR A 66 12.99 14.03 4.57
C THR A 66 13.71 13.48 5.81
N PRO A 67 15.04 13.61 5.93
CA PRO A 67 15.65 13.58 7.25
C PRO A 67 14.88 14.60 8.07
N ASP A 68 14.40 14.20 9.25
CA ASP A 68 13.64 15.07 10.14
C ASP A 68 14.40 16.40 10.22
N GLN A 69 13.83 17.48 9.68
CA GLN A 69 14.52 18.77 9.62
C GLN A 69 14.92 19.20 11.03
N GLN A 70 14.23 18.69 12.05
CA GLN A 70 14.57 18.82 13.47
C GLN A 70 15.91 18.16 13.83
N LEU A 71 16.26 17.00 13.28
CA LEU A 71 17.57 16.36 13.50
C LEU A 71 18.71 17.17 12.89
N ILE A 72 18.50 17.76 11.71
CA ILE A 72 19.50 18.64 11.06
C ILE A 72 19.64 19.94 11.87
N LEU A 73 18.52 20.59 12.23
CA LEU A 73 18.53 21.81 13.04
C LEU A 73 19.19 21.61 14.40
N ASN A 74 18.90 20.49 15.07
CA ASN A 74 19.49 20.19 16.38
C ASN A 74 21.01 20.01 16.28
N HIS A 75 21.49 19.37 15.22
CA HIS A 75 22.93 19.20 14.99
C HIS A 75 23.62 20.55 14.72
N GLU A 76 22.97 21.45 13.97
CA GLU A 76 23.47 22.80 13.69
C GLU A 76 23.55 23.66 14.97
N TYR A 77 22.52 23.63 15.83
CA TYR A 77 22.54 24.36 17.11
C TYR A 77 23.60 23.85 18.09
N GLU A 78 23.85 22.54 18.11
CA GLU A 78 24.89 21.94 18.94
C GLU A 78 26.31 22.33 18.48
N GLU A 79 26.52 22.44 17.16
CA GLU A 79 27.79 22.91 16.58
C GLU A 79 28.04 24.41 16.84
N GLU A 80 27.02 25.26 16.72
CA GLU A 80 27.13 26.70 17.03
C GLU A 80 27.43 26.95 18.51
N ALA A 81 26.72 26.26 19.42
CA ALA A 81 26.94 26.40 20.85
C ALA A 81 28.35 25.92 21.29
N ALA A 82 28.92 24.94 20.61
CA ALA A 82 30.28 24.47 20.87
C ALA A 82 31.36 25.46 20.40
N ASN A 83 31.08 26.22 19.34
CA ASN A 83 32.03 27.16 18.74
C ASN A 83 32.07 28.53 19.46
N GLU A 84 30.98 28.92 20.12
CA GLU A 84 30.92 30.13 20.96
C GLU A 84 31.58 29.97 22.34
N ALA A 85 31.88 28.73 22.75
CA ALA A 85 32.49 28.40 24.04
C ALA A 85 34.04 28.38 24.01
N HIS A 86 34.67 28.78 22.90
CA HIS A 86 36.12 28.89 22.70
C HIS A 86 36.55 30.33 22.41
#